data_AF-A0A933T8M7-F1
#
_entry.id   AF-A0A933T8M7-F1
#
_cell.length_a   1.000
_cell.length_b   1.000
_cell.length_c   1.000
_cell.angle_alpha   90.00
_cell.angle_beta   90.00
_cell.angle_gamma   90.00
#
_symmetry.space_group_name_H-M   'P 1'
#
loop_
_entity.id
_entity.type
_entity.pdbx_description
1 polymer ?
#
loop_
_entity_poly.entity_id
_entity_poly.type
_entity_poly.pdbx_seq_one_letter_code
_entity_poly.pdbx_strand_id
1 'polypeptide(L)'
;DYVSADGSISNYYPDFIVKANENEIYIVETKGVEDLDVPLKMERLKCWCADINASQKKHRFDFVFVDEEEFERYKPDDFTSLVKSFRRYKED
;
A
#
# COMPACT_ATOMS: atom_id res chain seq x y z
N ASP A 1 -5.29 12.37 3.15
CA ASP A 1 -4.41 13.48 2.72
C ASP A 1 -2.96 13.19 3.03
N TYR A 2 -2.04 13.67 2.20
CA TYR A 2 -0.59 13.66 2.37
C TYR A 2 0.00 15.02 1.99
N VAL A 3 1.24 15.29 2.41
CA VAL A 3 2.00 16.47 1.94
C VAL A 3 2.74 16.04 0.68
N SER A 4 2.46 16.67 -0.45
CA SER A 4 3.16 16.40 -1.73
C SER A 4 4.55 17.03 -1.76
N ALA A 5 5.34 16.67 -2.76
CA ALA A 5 6.71 17.15 -2.94
C ALA A 5 6.81 18.68 -3.08
N ASP A 6 5.74 19.35 -3.50
CA ASP A 6 5.65 20.81 -3.59
C ASP A 6 5.18 21.49 -2.29
N GLY A 7 4.92 20.71 -1.23
CA GLY A 7 4.49 21.19 0.08
C GLY A 7 2.99 21.44 0.22
N SER A 8 2.18 21.14 -0.81
CA SER A 8 0.73 21.28 -0.73
C SER A 8 0.06 20.06 -0.07
N ILE A 9 -1.17 20.24 0.43
CA ILE A 9 -1.99 19.14 0.96
C ILE A 9 -2.75 18.52 -0.21
N SER A 10 -2.53 17.23 -0.43
CA SER A 10 -3.14 16.47 -1.52
C SER A 10 -3.98 15.31 -0.98
N ASN A 11 -5.12 15.03 -1.63
CA ASN A 11 -5.95 13.87 -1.32
C ASN A 11 -5.25 12.59 -1.78
N TYR A 12 -5.36 11.52 -0.99
CA TYR A 12 -4.85 10.19 -1.35
C TYR A 12 -6.02 9.25 -1.61
N TYR A 13 -6.02 8.62 -2.78
CA TYR A 13 -6.99 7.61 -3.19
C TYR A 13 -6.21 6.37 -3.63
N PRO A 14 -6.40 5.21 -2.99
CA PRO A 14 -5.70 4.00 -3.38
C PRO A 14 -6.28 3.43 -4.68
N ASP A 15 -5.46 2.67 -5.42
CA ASP A 15 -5.91 2.01 -6.64
C ASP A 15 -6.92 0.90 -6.33
N PHE A 16 -6.63 0.05 -5.34
CA PHE A 16 -7.55 -1.01 -4.91
C PHE A 16 -7.63 -1.18 -3.40
N ILE A 17 -8.79 -1.67 -2.96
CA ILE A 17 -9.02 -2.17 -1.61
C ILE A 17 -9.43 -3.63 -1.72
N VAL A 18 -8.59 -4.53 -1.21
CA VAL A 18 -8.78 -5.99 -1.31
C VAL A 18 -9.15 -6.54 0.05
N LYS A 19 -10.32 -7.16 0.15
CA LYS A 19 -10.69 -7.97 1.32
C LYS A 19 -10.13 -9.38 1.12
N ALA A 20 -8.97 -9.67 1.71
CA ALA A 20 -8.28 -10.94 1.55
C ALA A 20 -9.02 -12.09 2.25
N ASN A 21 -9.61 -11.82 3.41
CA ASN A 21 -10.49 -12.75 4.13
C ASN A 21 -11.43 -11.98 5.09
N GLU A 22 -12.08 -12.68 6.01
CA GLU A 22 -13.01 -12.07 6.96
C GLU A 22 -12.38 -11.00 7.85
N ASN A 23 -11.08 -11.13 8.15
CA ASN A 23 -10.38 -10.31 9.13
C ASN A 23 -9.30 -9.41 8.52
N GLU A 24 -8.92 -9.61 7.25
CA GLU A 24 -7.78 -8.91 6.64
C GLU A 24 -8.19 -8.10 5.40
N ILE A 25 -7.81 -6.83 5.40
CA ILE A 25 -8.04 -5.89 4.30
C ILE A 25 -6.69 -5.30 3.89
N TYR A 26 -6.43 -5.28 2.58
CA TYR A 26 -5.23 -4.71 1.98
C TYR A 26 -5.56 -3.49 1.15
N ILE A 27 -4.79 -2.42 1.33
CA ILE A 27 -4.75 -1.29 0.42
C ILE A 27 -3.64 -1.55 -0.61
N VAL A 28 -3.99 -1.62 -1.89
CA VAL A 28 -3.04 -1.94 -2.96
C VAL A 28 -2.76 -0.68 -3.76
N GLU A 29 -1.49 -0.35 -3.89
CA GLU A 29 -1.00 0.74 -4.75
C GLU A 29 -0.19 0.12 -5.89
N THR A 30 -0.50 0.51 -7.12
CA THR A 30 0.18 0.05 -8.33
C THR A 30 0.88 1.21 -9.02
N LYS A 31 2.12 0.98 -9.49
CA LYS A 31 2.86 1.99 -10.25
C LYS A 31 3.67 1.35 -11.37
N GLY A 32 3.53 1.89 -12.58
CA GLY A 32 4.49 1.62 -13.66
C GLY A 32 5.76 2.46 -13.46
N VAL A 33 5.58 3.76 -13.24
CA VAL A 33 6.67 4.69 -12.94
C VAL A 33 6.42 5.34 -11.59
N GLU A 34 7.45 5.36 -10.75
CA GLU A 34 7.44 6.05 -9.46
C GLU A 34 7.77 7.52 -9.64
N ASP A 35 6.87 8.37 -9.16
CA ASP A 35 7.08 9.81 -9.06
C ASP A 35 7.60 10.21 -7.66
N LEU A 36 7.95 11.49 -7.50
CA LEU A 36 8.48 12.02 -6.24
C LEU A 36 7.49 11.93 -5.06
N ASP A 37 6.19 11.79 -5.34
CA ASP A 37 5.16 11.68 -4.31
C ASP A 37 4.96 10.23 -3.84
N VAL A 38 5.43 9.22 -4.59
CA VAL A 38 5.24 7.81 -4.21
C VAL A 38 5.75 7.53 -2.79
N PRO A 39 7.00 7.85 -2.41
CA PRO A 39 7.46 7.63 -1.05
C PRO A 39 6.60 8.34 0.00
N LEU A 40 6.16 9.57 -0.28
CA LEU A 40 5.33 10.37 0.64
C LEU A 40 3.94 9.76 0.83
N LYS A 41 3.33 9.23 -0.24
CA LYS A 41 2.07 8.48 -0.20
C LYS A 41 2.22 7.19 0.59
N MET A 42 3.31 6.45 0.36
CA MET A 42 3.55 5.17 1.05
C MET A 42 3.76 5.36 2.55
N GLU A 43 4.53 6.38 2.96
CA GLU A 43 4.68 6.73 4.38
C GLU A 43 3.34 7.13 5.01
N ARG A 44 2.55 7.95 4.31
CA ARG A 44 1.22 8.32 4.79
C ARG A 44 0.30 7.11 4.96
N LEU A 45 0.32 6.17 4.02
CA LEU A 45 -0.45 4.94 4.06
C LEU A 45 0.00 4.02 5.21
N LYS A 46 1.31 3.90 5.44
CA LYS A 46 1.89 3.17 6.57
C LYS A 46 1.39 3.73 7.90
N CYS A 47 1.40 5.06 8.09
CA CYS A 47 0.80 5.70 9.26
C CYS A 47 -0.70 5.40 9.37
N TRP A 48 -1.44 5.50 8.27
CA TRP A 48 -2.88 5.22 8.28
C TRP A 48 -3.21 3.80 8.72
N CYS A 49 -2.46 2.80 8.21
CA CYS A 49 -2.60 1.40 8.63
C CYS A 49 -2.33 1.23 10.14
N ALA A 50 -1.32 1.91 10.69
CA ALA A 50 -1.06 1.87 12.13
C ALA A 50 -2.22 2.48 12.94
N ASP A 51 -2.70 3.65 12.55
CA ASP A 51 -3.79 4.36 13.24
C ASP A 51 -5.10 3.57 13.23
N ILE A 52 -5.50 3.02 12.08
CA ILE A 52 -6.76 2.27 11.96
C ILE A 52 -6.70 0.94 12.71
N ASN A 53 -5.53 0.29 12.77
CA ASN A 53 -5.35 -0.93 13.55
C ASN A 53 -5.27 -0.67 15.06
N ALA A 54 -4.82 0.52 15.47
CA ALA A 54 -4.84 0.93 16.87
C ALA A 54 -6.24 1.31 17.35
N SER A 55 -7.06 1.93 16.48
CA SER A 55 -8.40 2.43 16.84
C SER A 55 -9.49 1.35 16.90
N GLN A 56 -9.30 0.21 16.22
CA GLN A 56 -10.26 -0.89 16.22
C GLN A 56 -9.59 -2.26 16.05
N LYS A 57 -10.32 -3.34 16.37
CA LYS A 57 -9.82 -4.74 16.29
C LYS A 57 -10.65 -5.66 15.39
N LYS A 58 -11.63 -5.11 14.66
CA LYS A 58 -12.55 -5.86 13.79
C LYS A 58 -11.84 -6.39 12.53
N HIS A 59 -11.01 -5.56 11.91
CA HIS A 59 -10.22 -5.94 10.74
C HIS A 59 -8.77 -5.48 10.90
N ARG A 60 -7.83 -6.30 10.46
CA ARG A 60 -6.44 -5.89 10.28
C ARG A 60 -6.29 -5.27 8.90
N PHE A 61 -5.88 -4.01 8.87
CA PHE A 61 -5.52 -3.31 7.66
C PHE A 61 -4.02 -3.44 7.42
N ASP A 62 -3.66 -3.72 6.19
CA ASP A 62 -2.29 -3.68 5.73
C ASP A 62 -2.26 -3.10 4.31
N PHE A 63 -1.07 -2.89 3.75
CA PHE A 63 -0.94 -2.39 2.37
C PHE A 63 0.01 -3.24 1.53
N VAL A 64 0.04 -3.03 0.22
CA VAL A 64 1.09 -3.60 -0.64
C VAL A 64 1.34 -2.65 -1.80
N PHE A 65 2.62 -2.40 -2.08
CA PHE A 65 3.07 -1.62 -3.22
C PHE A 65 3.52 -2.58 -4.31
N VAL A 66 2.98 -2.43 -5.51
CA VAL A 66 3.27 -3.29 -6.66
C VAL A 66 3.82 -2.42 -7.78
N ASP A 67 5.12 -2.51 -8.03
CA ASP A 67 5.72 -1.94 -9.22
C ASP A 67 5.67 -2.90 -10.41
N GLU A 68 5.54 -2.34 -11.62
CA GLU A 68 5.42 -3.10 -12.86
C GLU A 68 6.66 -3.98 -13.14
N GLU A 69 7.85 -3.51 -12.80
CA GLU A 69 9.10 -4.24 -13.04
C GLU A 69 9.14 -5.55 -12.23
N GLU A 70 8.90 -5.48 -10.92
CA GLU A 70 8.84 -6.65 -10.05
C GLU A 70 7.64 -7.55 -10.39
N PHE A 71 6.50 -6.97 -10.78
CA PHE A 71 5.32 -7.74 -11.18
C PHE A 71 5.58 -8.58 -12.43
N GLU A 72 6.16 -8.01 -13.46
CA GLU A 72 6.55 -8.75 -14.66
C GLU A 72 7.69 -9.74 -14.41
N ARG A 73 8.54 -9.49 -13.41
CA ARG A 73 9.60 -10.43 -13.04
C ARG A 73 9.08 -11.65 -12.27
N TYR A 74 8.25 -11.43 -11.25
CA TYR A 74 7.86 -12.48 -10.31
C TYR A 74 6.54 -13.17 -10.68
N LYS A 75 5.63 -12.51 -11.40
CA LYS A 75 4.35 -13.03 -11.89
C LYS A 75 3.63 -13.91 -10.86
N PRO A 76 3.24 -13.35 -9.70
CA PRO A 76 2.59 -14.12 -8.65
C PRO A 76 1.26 -14.72 -9.13
N ASP A 77 1.04 -16.01 -8.87
CA ASP A 77 -0.17 -16.74 -9.29
C ASP A 77 -1.40 -16.47 -8.42
N ASP A 78 -1.20 -15.96 -7.20
CA ASP A 78 -2.26 -15.63 -6.26
C ASP A 78 -1.92 -14.43 -5.38
N PHE A 79 -2.95 -13.88 -4.73
CA PHE A 79 -2.80 -12.69 -3.89
C PHE A 79 -1.92 -12.93 -2.65
N THR A 80 -1.91 -14.16 -2.12
CA THR A 80 -1.06 -14.50 -0.96
C THR A 80 0.42 -14.43 -1.34
N SER A 81 0.76 -14.94 -2.51
CA SER A 81 2.10 -14.92 -3.09
C SER A 81 2.50 -13.50 -3.44
N LEU A 82 1.59 -12.69 -3.98
CA LEU A 82 1.80 -11.26 -4.21
C LEU A 82 2.17 -10.53 -2.90
N VAL A 83 1.37 -10.65 -1.84
CA VAL A 83 1.66 -9.97 -0.56
C VAL A 83 2.99 -10.41 0.07
N LYS A 84 3.41 -11.67 -0.15
CA LYS A 84 4.69 -12.18 0.34
C LYS A 84 5.88 -11.65 -0.45
N SER A 85 5.75 -11.55 -1.77
CA SER A 85 6.84 -11.14 -2.66
C SER A 85 7.06 -9.62 -2.66
N PHE A 86 5.98 -8.85 -2.55
CA PHE A 86 6.03 -7.38 -2.65
C PHE A 86 6.15 -6.76 -1.25
N ARG A 87 7.40 -6.54 -0.83
CA ARG A 87 7.74 -6.07 0.52
C ARG A 87 8.31 -4.65 0.56
N ARG A 88 8.41 -3.98 -0.59
CA ARG A 88 8.89 -2.61 -0.66
C ARG A 88 8.00 -1.68 0.18
N TYR A 89 8.61 -0.74 0.90
CA TYR A 89 7.96 0.15 1.87
C TYR A 89 7.38 -0.51 3.15
N LYS A 90 7.61 -1.82 3.38
CA LYS A 90 7.17 -2.50 4.62
C LYS A 90 8.13 -2.33 5.80
N GLU A 91 9.40 -2.12 5.50
CA GLU A 91 10.51 -2.09 6.46
C GLU A 91 11.16 -0.70 6.43
N ASP A 92 11.81 -0.31 7.53
CA ASP A 92 12.54 0.94 7.67
C ASP A 92 13.97 0.83 7.11
#